data_AF-A0A2V7BM59-F1
#
_entry.id   AF-A0A2V7BM59-F1
#
_cell.length_a   1.000
_cell.length_b   1.000
_cell.length_c   1.000
_cell.angle_alpha   90.00
_cell.angle_beta   90.00
_cell.angle_gamma   90.00
#
_symmetry.space_group_name_H-M   'P 1'
#
loop_
_entity.id
_entity.type
_entity.pdbx_description
1 polymer ?
#
loop_
_entity_poly.entity_id
_entity_poly.type
_entity_poly.pdbx_seq_one_letter_code
_entity_poly.pdbx_strand_id
1 'polypeptide(L)'
;MRTLRILAVLIFLCLSVVARPAIAGDVTVDRVVAAQFSFGYFIAVVVAHGTADLVNAQLSVNGTAIVADNVREYVIDPEKNLTAWTIVKYAHEVVTPGDVLTATVSDIELGGNEKSVPCGPGYVQLRQTVFCR
;
A
#
# COMPACT_ATOMS: atom_id res chain seq x y z
N MET A 1 -29.15 32.05 -33.87
CA MET A 1 -28.58 32.45 -32.57
C MET A 1 -29.04 31.60 -31.37
N ARG A 2 -29.68 30.42 -31.56
CA ARG A 2 -30.18 29.58 -30.46
C ARG A 2 -29.30 28.34 -30.18
N THR A 3 -28.53 27.90 -31.16
CA THR A 3 -27.68 26.70 -31.11
C THR A 3 -26.35 26.91 -30.37
N LEU A 4 -25.78 28.12 -30.40
CA LEU A 4 -24.51 28.43 -29.73
C LEU A 4 -24.61 28.36 -28.19
N ARG A 5 -25.79 28.65 -27.63
CA ARG A 5 -26.01 28.66 -26.17
C ARG A 5 -26.09 27.23 -25.59
N ILE A 6 -26.55 26.26 -26.38
CA ILE A 6 -26.70 24.87 -25.93
C ILE A 6 -25.34 24.17 -25.86
N LEU A 7 -24.45 24.48 -26.80
CA LEU A 7 -23.09 23.91 -26.84
C LEU A 7 -22.24 24.36 -25.64
N ALA A 8 -22.38 25.62 -25.22
CA ALA A 8 -21.67 26.15 -24.05
C ALA A 8 -22.13 25.50 -22.74
N VAL A 9 -23.41 25.15 -22.61
CA VAL A 9 -23.96 24.47 -21.43
C VAL A 9 -23.46 23.02 -21.34
N LEU A 10 -23.34 22.31 -22.47
CA LEU A 10 -22.81 20.95 -22.52
C LEU A 10 -21.31 20.88 -22.14
N ILE A 11 -20.51 21.85 -22.59
CA ILE A 11 -19.08 21.92 -22.24
C ILE A 11 -18.91 22.21 -20.74
N PHE A 12 -19.73 23.10 -20.17
CA PHE A 12 -19.73 23.36 -18.72
C PHE A 12 -20.19 22.15 -17.91
N LEU A 13 -21.16 21.36 -18.42
CA LEU A 13 -21.64 20.15 -17.75
C LEU A 13 -20.58 19.03 -17.72
N CYS A 14 -19.76 18.91 -18.77
CA CYS A 14 -18.63 17.98 -18.81
C CYS A 14 -17.45 18.42 -17.92
N LEU A 15 -17.24 19.73 -17.75
CA LEU A 15 -16.22 20.29 -16.84
C LEU A 15 -16.67 20.31 -15.37
N SER A 16 -17.97 20.17 -15.11
CA SER A 16 -18.55 20.05 -13.77
C SER A 16 -18.70 18.59 -13.31
N VAL A 17 -18.00 17.62 -13.94
CA VAL A 17 -17.62 16.41 -13.22
C VAL A 17 -16.62 16.88 -12.17
N VAL A 18 -17.19 17.35 -11.06
CA VAL A 18 -16.50 17.80 -9.88
C VAL A 18 -15.50 16.70 -9.56
N ALA A 19 -14.22 16.98 -9.83
CA ALA A 19 -13.16 16.38 -9.05
C ALA A 19 -13.52 16.72 -7.61
N ARG A 20 -14.26 15.83 -6.95
CA ARG A 20 -14.40 15.88 -5.51
C ARG A 20 -12.96 15.99 -5.03
N PRO A 21 -12.61 16.95 -4.16
CA PRO A 21 -11.33 16.82 -3.47
C PRO A 21 -11.34 15.39 -2.95
N ALA A 22 -10.31 14.61 -3.30
CA ALA A 22 -10.07 13.34 -2.67
C ALA A 22 -9.95 13.70 -1.19
N ILE A 23 -11.06 13.56 -0.46
CA ILE A 23 -11.02 13.47 0.98
C ILE A 23 -10.25 12.17 1.11
N ALA A 24 -8.95 12.26 1.39
CA ALA A 24 -8.18 11.08 1.71
C ALA A 24 -9.02 10.36 2.76
N GLY A 25 -9.61 9.22 2.41
CA GLY A 25 -10.18 8.34 3.41
C GLY A 25 -9.09 8.15 4.46
N ASP A 26 -9.48 8.11 5.74
CA ASP A 26 -8.55 7.97 6.86
C ASP A 26 -7.95 6.56 6.86
N VAL A 27 -7.24 6.18 5.80
CA VAL A 27 -6.43 4.99 5.72
C VAL A 27 -5.27 5.20 6.67
N THR A 28 -5.10 4.27 7.60
CA THR A 28 -3.99 4.26 8.53
C THR A 28 -3.27 2.94 8.39
N VAL A 29 -1.98 2.99 8.06
CA VAL A 29 -1.13 1.80 8.09
C VAL A 29 -0.63 1.58 9.52
N ASP A 30 -1.29 0.70 10.24
CA ASP A 30 -1.00 0.40 11.66
C ASP A 30 0.38 -0.23 11.84
N ARG A 31 0.71 -1.20 10.98
CA ARG A 31 1.93 -1.99 11.11
C ARG A 31 2.48 -2.38 9.75
N VAL A 32 3.80 -2.29 9.64
CA VAL A 32 4.58 -2.88 8.56
C VAL A 32 5.68 -3.68 9.24
N VAL A 33 5.72 -4.99 8.99
CA VAL A 33 6.81 -5.85 9.46
C VAL A 33 7.25 -6.72 8.30
N ALA A 34 8.54 -6.88 8.12
CA ALA A 34 9.09 -7.73 7.08
C ALA A 34 10.31 -8.50 7.57
N ALA A 35 10.50 -9.68 6.99
CA ALA A 35 11.65 -10.52 7.22
C ALA A 35 12.17 -11.08 5.89
N GLN A 36 13.49 -11.01 5.72
CA GLN A 36 14.20 -11.70 4.66
C GLN A 36 14.95 -12.88 5.25
N PHE A 37 14.91 -14.02 4.57
CA PHE A 37 15.53 -15.26 4.99
C PHE A 37 16.66 -15.66 4.06
N SER A 38 17.66 -16.37 4.60
CA SER A 38 18.88 -16.75 3.87
C SER A 38 18.64 -17.68 2.67
N PHE A 39 17.49 -18.34 2.60
CA PHE A 39 17.11 -19.27 1.53
C PHE A 39 16.31 -18.62 0.38
N GLY A 40 16.38 -17.29 0.23
CA GLY A 40 15.82 -16.59 -0.93
C GLY A 40 14.33 -16.31 -0.80
N TYR A 41 13.92 -15.83 0.38
CA TYR A 41 12.52 -15.61 0.71
C TYR A 41 12.36 -14.30 1.48
N PHE A 42 11.50 -13.42 0.98
CA PHE A 42 11.07 -12.20 1.64
C PHE A 42 9.56 -12.28 1.90
N ILE A 43 9.17 -11.97 3.13
CA ILE A 43 7.77 -11.88 3.54
C ILE A 43 7.56 -10.60 4.32
N ALA A 44 6.45 -9.92 4.05
CA ALA A 44 6.01 -8.76 4.78
C ALA A 44 4.52 -8.92 5.15
N VAL A 45 4.18 -8.34 6.30
CA VAL A 45 2.80 -8.18 6.75
C VAL A 45 2.55 -6.69 6.92
N VAL A 46 1.56 -6.20 6.18
CA VAL A 46 1.03 -4.84 6.29
C VAL A 46 -0.34 -4.96 6.93
N VAL A 47 -0.58 -4.20 8.00
CA VAL A 47 -1.90 -4.10 8.64
C VAL A 47 -2.35 -2.66 8.54
N ALA A 48 -3.57 -2.45 8.08
CA ALA A 48 -4.16 -1.13 7.98
C ALA A 48 -5.66 -1.18 8.24
N HIS A 49 -6.22 -0.05 8.66
CA HIS A 49 -7.65 0.18 8.68
C HIS A 49 -7.99 1.47 7.93
N GLY A 50 -9.25 1.63 7.56
CA GLY A 50 -9.72 2.84 6.90
C GLY A 50 -11.23 3.03 7.02
N THR A 51 -11.73 4.18 6.57
CA THR A 51 -13.16 4.48 6.56
C THR A 51 -13.89 3.92 5.33
N ALA A 52 -13.15 3.56 4.28
CA ALA A 52 -13.65 2.97 3.04
C ALA A 52 -12.87 1.69 2.71
N ASP A 53 -13.48 0.77 1.98
CA ASP A 53 -12.91 -0.55 1.66
C ASP A 53 -11.48 -0.42 1.13
N LEU A 54 -10.55 -1.11 1.79
CA LEU A 54 -9.14 -1.14 1.41
C LEU A 54 -8.95 -2.12 0.26
N VAL A 55 -8.31 -1.69 -0.82
CA VAL A 55 -8.26 -2.47 -2.08
C VAL A 55 -6.88 -3.00 -2.42
N ASN A 56 -5.82 -2.36 -1.90
CA ASN A 56 -4.46 -2.71 -2.28
C ASN A 56 -3.45 -2.32 -1.21
N ALA A 57 -2.40 -3.13 -1.10
CA ALA A 57 -1.18 -2.81 -0.36
C ALA A 57 0.04 -3.10 -1.24
N GLN A 58 0.91 -2.10 -1.41
CA GLN A 58 2.16 -2.21 -2.14
C GLN A 58 3.35 -1.93 -1.22
N LEU A 59 4.48 -2.57 -1.49
CA LEU A 59 5.74 -2.27 -0.83
C LEU A 59 6.71 -1.59 -1.79
N SER A 60 7.56 -0.73 -1.25
CA SER A 60 8.74 -0.21 -1.93
C SER A 60 9.95 -0.19 -1.01
N VAL A 61 11.14 -0.33 -1.59
CA VAL A 61 12.43 -0.20 -0.91
C VAL A 61 13.11 1.03 -1.44
N ASN A 62 13.39 2.00 -0.57
CA ASN A 62 13.99 3.29 -0.96
C ASN A 62 13.25 3.94 -2.16
N GLY A 63 11.91 3.85 -2.18
CA GLY A 63 11.05 4.39 -3.24
C GLY A 63 10.91 3.51 -4.49
N THR A 64 11.61 2.37 -4.59
CA THR A 64 11.46 1.42 -5.70
C THR A 64 10.46 0.34 -5.34
N ALA A 65 9.38 0.22 -6.11
CA ALA A 65 8.32 -0.77 -5.86
C ALA A 65 8.85 -2.21 -5.92
N ILE A 66 8.45 -3.01 -4.93
CA ILE A 66 8.68 -4.45 -4.93
C ILE A 66 7.60 -5.10 -5.81
N VAL A 67 8.03 -5.77 -6.88
CA VAL A 67 7.15 -6.68 -7.61
C VAL A 67 7.04 -7.98 -6.82
N ALA A 68 5.90 -8.17 -6.16
CA ALA A 68 5.59 -9.35 -5.36
C ALA A 68 5.21 -10.54 -6.25
N ASP A 69 5.56 -11.74 -5.80
CA ASP A 69 5.15 -12.99 -6.46
C ASP A 69 3.78 -13.46 -5.95
N ASN A 70 3.43 -13.08 -4.70
CA ASN A 70 2.12 -13.37 -4.11
C ASN A 70 1.72 -12.25 -3.15
N VAL A 71 0.44 -11.87 -3.20
CA VAL A 71 -0.20 -10.98 -2.23
C VAL A 71 -1.47 -11.67 -1.75
N ARG A 72 -1.62 -11.83 -0.44
CA ARG A 72 -2.82 -12.39 0.18
C ARG A 72 -3.42 -11.38 1.12
N GLU A 73 -4.70 -11.12 0.93
CA GLU A 73 -5.50 -10.24 1.77
C GLU A 73 -6.26 -11.05 2.83
N TYR A 74 -6.35 -10.49 4.03
CA TYR A 74 -7.08 -11.03 5.16
C TYR A 74 -7.85 -9.91 5.84
N VAL A 75 -9.18 -9.90 5.68
CA VAL A 75 -10.05 -9.01 6.46
C VAL A 75 -10.12 -9.54 7.88
N ILE A 76 -9.54 -8.78 8.83
CA ILE A 76 -9.43 -9.18 10.24
C ILE A 76 -10.71 -8.81 10.99
N ASP A 77 -11.18 -7.58 10.80
CA ASP A 77 -12.38 -7.04 11.46
C ASP A 77 -13.16 -6.19 10.44
N PRO A 78 -14.24 -6.72 9.83
CA PRO A 78 -15.03 -6.02 8.85
C PRO A 78 -15.72 -4.76 9.39
N GLU A 79 -16.10 -4.75 10.68
CA GLU A 79 -16.80 -3.60 11.28
C GLU A 79 -15.88 -2.39 11.42
N LYS A 80 -14.58 -2.64 11.58
CA LYS A 80 -13.54 -1.61 11.64
C LYS A 80 -12.78 -1.44 10.33
N ASN A 81 -13.18 -2.19 9.29
CA ASN A 81 -12.47 -2.27 8.02
C ASN A 81 -10.94 -2.43 8.22
N LEU A 82 -10.59 -3.34 9.12
CA LEU A 82 -9.21 -3.69 9.46
C LEU A 82 -8.78 -4.88 8.60
N THR A 83 -7.74 -4.67 7.79
CA THR A 83 -7.25 -5.67 6.83
C THR A 83 -5.75 -5.83 6.98
N ALA A 84 -5.28 -7.06 6.76
CA ALA A 84 -3.87 -7.38 6.65
C ALA A 84 -3.53 -7.96 5.29
N TRP A 85 -2.39 -7.57 4.74
CA TRP A 85 -1.81 -8.16 3.54
C TRP A 85 -0.54 -8.88 3.90
N THR A 86 -0.44 -10.14 3.47
CA THR A 86 0.81 -10.88 3.42
C THR A 86 1.38 -10.79 2.02
N ILE A 87 2.54 -10.16 1.90
CA ILE A 87 3.23 -9.92 0.63
C ILE A 87 4.49 -10.77 0.61
N VAL A 88 4.64 -11.59 -0.43
CA VAL A 88 5.73 -12.56 -0.57
C VAL A 88 6.51 -12.31 -1.84
N LYS A 89 7.83 -12.41 -1.74
CA LYS A 89 8.76 -12.43 -2.88
C LYS A 89 9.81 -13.53 -2.69
N TYR A 90 10.00 -14.35 -3.72
CA TYR A 90 11.00 -15.41 -3.79
C TYR A 90 12.27 -14.87 -4.45
N ALA A 91 13.07 -14.14 -3.68
CA ALA A 91 14.36 -13.61 -4.12
C ALA A 91 15.31 -13.42 -2.94
N HIS A 92 16.60 -13.35 -3.25
CA HIS A 92 17.62 -12.87 -2.31
C HIS A 92 17.72 -11.34 -2.39
N GLU A 93 18.17 -10.71 -1.31
CA GLU A 93 18.58 -9.29 -1.30
C GLU A 93 17.48 -8.32 -1.76
N VAL A 94 16.22 -8.63 -1.46
CA VAL A 94 15.08 -7.72 -1.67
C VAL A 94 15.25 -6.46 -0.82
N VAL A 95 15.72 -6.63 0.41
CA VAL A 95 16.09 -5.56 1.33
C VAL A 95 17.47 -5.86 1.93
N THR A 96 18.17 -4.79 2.30
CA THR A 96 19.46 -4.81 2.98
C THR A 96 19.40 -3.99 4.28
N PRO A 97 20.28 -4.27 5.27
CA PRO A 97 20.36 -3.45 6.47
C PRO A 97 20.68 -2.00 6.12
N GLY A 98 19.87 -1.06 6.61
CA GLY A 98 19.95 0.36 6.30
C GLY A 98 18.91 0.85 5.28
N ASP A 99 18.27 -0.06 4.54
CA ASP A 99 17.17 0.30 3.65
C ASP A 99 15.93 0.78 4.43
N VAL A 100 15.09 1.57 3.76
CA VAL A 100 13.77 1.95 4.24
C VAL A 100 12.71 1.20 3.43
N LEU A 101 11.93 0.37 4.12
CA LEU A 101 10.77 -0.33 3.56
C LEU A 101 9.52 0.52 3.78
N THR A 102 8.85 0.91 2.70
CA THR A 102 7.60 1.68 2.75
C THR A 102 6.45 0.80 2.31
N ALA A 103 5.40 0.71 3.11
CA ALA A 103 4.11 0.16 2.68
C ALA A 103 3.16 1.30 2.33
N THR A 104 2.50 1.20 1.19
CA THR A 104 1.44 2.11 0.76
C THR A 104 0.15 1.31 0.65
N VAL A 105 -0.89 1.74 1.36
CA VAL A 105 -2.22 1.13 1.31
C VAL A 105 -3.18 2.13 0.68
N SER A 106 -4.00 1.65 -0.25
CA SER A 106 -5.03 2.47 -0.90
C SER A 106 -6.43 1.90 -0.69
N ASP A 107 -7.41 2.79 -0.60
CA ASP A 107 -8.83 2.47 -0.56
C ASP A 107 -9.49 2.52 -1.95
N ILE A 108 -10.77 2.15 -2.02
CA ILE A 108 -11.57 2.13 -3.24
C ILE A 108 -11.82 3.54 -3.82
N GLU A 109 -11.66 4.59 -3.02
CA GLU A 109 -11.76 5.98 -3.45
C GLU A 109 -10.43 6.51 -4.00
N LEU A 110 -9.42 5.64 -4.08
CA LEU A 110 -8.04 5.95 -4.46
C LEU A 110 -7.35 6.92 -3.48
N GLY A 111 -7.90 7.08 -2.28
CA GLY A 111 -7.21 7.62 -1.12
C GLY A 111 -6.20 6.60 -0.59
N GLY A 112 -5.16 7.07 0.08
CA GLY A 112 -4.16 6.16 0.60
C GLY A 112 -3.22 6.81 1.60
N ASN A 113 -2.54 5.95 2.34
CA ASN A 113 -1.54 6.35 3.32
C ASN A 113 -0.37 5.37 3.29
N GLU A 114 0.75 5.81 3.83
CA GLU A 114 1.98 5.04 3.84
C GLU A 114 2.62 4.97 5.21
N LYS A 115 3.40 3.92 5.41
CA LYS A 115 4.25 3.77 6.58
C LYS A 115 5.60 3.21 6.18
N SER A 116 6.63 3.95 6.58
CA SER A 116 8.03 3.56 6.40
C SER A 116 8.57 2.93 7.67
N VAL A 117 9.32 1.85 7.52
CA VAL A 117 10.06 1.18 8.59
C VAL A 117 11.50 0.92 8.18
N PRO A 118 12.49 1.21 9.05
CA PRO A 118 13.88 0.94 8.74
C PRO A 118 14.16 -0.58 8.80
N CYS A 119 15.01 -1.05 7.89
CA CYS A 119 15.50 -2.42 7.88
C CYS A 119 16.81 -2.54 8.66
N GLY A 120 16.84 -3.45 9.62
CA GLY A 120 18.01 -3.77 10.45
C GLY A 120 18.59 -5.15 10.15
N PRO A 121 19.69 -5.51 10.84
CA PRO A 121 20.26 -6.85 10.74
C PRO A 121 19.25 -7.91 11.18
N GLY A 122 19.21 -9.04 10.46
CA GLY A 122 18.36 -10.17 10.81
C GLY A 122 18.88 -11.00 11.99
N TYR A 123 18.04 -11.93 12.46
CA TYR A 123 18.38 -12.85 13.54
C TYR A 123 18.90 -14.17 13.00
N VAL A 124 20.19 -14.46 13.25
CA VAL A 124 20.88 -15.69 12.79
C VAL A 124 20.14 -16.96 13.25
N GLN A 125 19.65 -16.99 14.49
CA GLN A 125 18.94 -18.14 15.05
C GLN A 125 17.63 -18.45 14.31
N LEU A 126 17.00 -17.45 13.68
CA LEU A 126 15.76 -17.59 12.92
C LEU A 126 16.00 -17.76 11.41
N ARG A 127 17.27 -17.89 10.98
CA ARG A 127 17.69 -17.88 9.57
C ARG A 127 17.22 -16.63 8.81
N GLN A 128 17.05 -15.52 9.53
CA GLN A 128 16.72 -14.22 8.96
C GLN A 128 18.01 -13.44 8.67
N THR A 129 18.11 -12.88 7.47
CA THR A 129 19.25 -12.04 7.06
C THR A 129 18.97 -10.55 7.25
N VAL A 130 17.71 -10.12 7.15
CA VAL A 130 17.26 -8.73 7.36
C VAL A 130 15.86 -8.72 8.00
N PHE A 131 15.58 -7.75 8.86
CA PHE A 131 14.27 -7.55 9.48
C PHE A 131 13.89 -6.06 9.48
N CYS A 132 12.67 -5.72 9.07
CA CYS A 132 12.17 -4.33 9.02
C CYS A 132 10.92 -4.21 9.90
N ARG A 133 10.83 -3.19 10.75
CA ARG A 133 9.71 -2.99 11.69
C ARG A 133 9.59 -1.57 12.23
#